data_AF-X0ULI4-F1
#
_entry.id   AF-X0ULI4-F1
#
_cell.length_a   1.000
_cell.length_b   1.000
_cell.length_c   1.000
_cell.angle_alpha   90.00
_cell.angle_beta   90.00
_cell.angle_gamma   90.00
#
_symmetry.space_group_name_H-M   'P 1'
#
loop_
_entity.id
_entity.type
_entity.pdbx_description
1 polymer ?
#
loop_
_entity_poly.entity_id
_entity_poly.type
_entity_poly.pdbx_seq_one_letter_code
_entity_poly.pdbx_strand_id
1 'polypeptide(L)'
;FIVMVAFFFIVYDKRFAKNLALSLLFSTYINEFFKNIFMDPRPATNIDPGEVTLENPAGLVWTSYGFPSNHTQSAIATWGYIGYNFRKRLYIVIILGIIMFL
;
A
#
# COMPACT_ATOMS: atom_id res chain seq x y z
N PHE A 1 1.68 5.63 -5.27
CA PHE A 1 1.63 6.48 -4.06
C PHE A 1 2.50 7.74 -4.13
N ILE A 2 3.77 7.67 -4.59
CA ILE A 2 4.68 8.84 -4.63
C ILE A 2 4.09 10.00 -5.44
N VAL A 3 3.51 9.73 -6.62
CA VAL A 3 2.85 10.75 -7.46
C VAL A 3 1.71 11.44 -6.72
N MET A 4 0.90 10.70 -5.98
CA MET A 4 -0.20 11.26 -5.18
C MET A 4 0.32 12.15 -4.04
N VAL A 5 1.36 11.71 -3.32
CA VAL A 5 2.01 12.52 -2.29
C VAL A 5 2.58 13.81 -2.89
N ALA A 6 3.27 13.70 -4.03
CA ALA A 6 3.85 14.85 -4.73
C ALA A 6 2.75 15.83 -5.19
N PHE A 7 1.64 15.34 -5.73
CA PHE A 7 0.48 16.15 -6.10
C PHE A 7 -0.04 16.97 -4.91
N PHE A 8 -0.31 16.32 -3.76
CA PHE A 8 -0.77 17.04 -2.58
C PHE A 8 0.27 18.01 -2.02
N PHE A 9 1.56 17.68 -2.15
CA PHE A 9 2.66 18.52 -1.69
C PHE A 9 2.76 19.82 -2.52
N ILE A 10 2.57 19.72 -3.83
CA ILE A 10 2.67 20.85 -4.77
C ILE A 10 1.38 21.69 -4.76
N VAL A 11 0.21 21.03 -4.79
CA VAL A 11 -1.07 21.70 -5.12
C VAL A 11 -1.90 22.05 -3.90
N TYR A 12 -1.76 21.35 -2.78
CA TYR A 12 -2.70 21.46 -1.65
C TYR A 12 -2.07 21.98 -0.36
N ASP A 13 -1.37 21.12 0.37
CA ASP A 13 -0.77 21.47 1.66
C ASP A 13 0.42 20.55 1.97
N LYS A 14 1.56 21.17 2.28
CA LYS A 14 2.81 20.45 2.54
C LYS A 14 2.74 19.62 3.81
N ARG A 15 2.04 20.09 4.85
CA ARG A 15 1.90 19.35 6.11
C ARG A 15 1.03 18.11 5.91
N PHE A 16 -0.07 18.25 5.19
CA PHE A 16 -0.95 17.14 4.78
C PHE A 16 -0.16 16.10 3.98
N ALA A 17 0.55 16.52 2.93
CA ALA A 17 1.32 15.60 2.08
C ALA A 17 2.43 14.89 2.86
N LYS A 18 3.15 15.60 3.74
CA LYS A 18 4.15 15.00 4.63
C LYS A 18 3.54 13.93 5.54
N ASN A 19 2.39 14.23 6.14
CA ASN A 19 1.72 13.29 7.03
C ASN A 19 1.17 12.07 6.27
N LEU A 20 0.67 12.25 5.05
CA LEU A 20 0.30 11.15 4.15
C LEU A 20 1.51 10.26 3.83
N ALA A 21 2.66 10.87 3.50
CA ALA A 21 3.90 10.16 3.25
C ALA A 21 4.37 9.36 4.48
N LEU A 22 4.31 9.98 5.67
CA LEU A 22 4.64 9.30 6.93
C LEU A 22 3.68 8.15 7.23
N SER A 23 2.38 8.32 7.00
CA SER A 23 1.38 7.26 7.17
C SER A 23 1.69 6.05 6.29
N LEU A 24 2.03 6.28 5.02
CA LEU A 24 2.47 5.24 4.09
C LEU A 24 3.79 4.58 4.54
N LEU A 25 4.77 5.37 4.98
CA LEU A 25 6.05 4.87 5.45
C LEU A 25 5.89 3.94 6.67
N PHE A 26 5.17 4.40 7.69
CA PHE A 26 4.88 3.60 8.88
C PHE A 26 4.06 2.37 8.53
N SER A 27 3.11 2.47 7.61
CA SER A 27 2.37 1.32 7.10
C SER A 27 3.30 0.25 6.54
N THR A 28 4.28 0.62 5.71
CA THR A 28 5.24 -0.35 5.16
C THR A 28 6.06 -1.04 6.26
N TYR A 29 6.62 -0.29 7.20
CA TYR A 29 7.40 -0.88 8.29
C TYR A 29 6.58 -1.81 9.19
N ILE A 30 5.35 -1.41 9.52
CA ILE A 30 4.43 -2.23 10.31
C ILE A 30 4.05 -3.50 9.52
N ASN A 31 3.82 -3.38 8.20
CA ASN A 31 3.51 -4.52 7.34
C ASN A 31 4.64 -5.56 7.38
N GLU A 32 5.87 -5.12 7.14
CA GLU A 32 7.04 -6.00 7.14
C GLU A 32 7.33 -6.59 8.52
N PHE A 33 7.17 -5.80 9.59
CA PHE A 33 7.30 -6.29 10.96
C PHE A 33 6.33 -7.46 11.22
N PHE A 34 5.05 -7.31 10.88
CA PHE A 34 4.08 -8.38 11.08
C PHE A 34 4.28 -9.56 10.13
N LYS A 35 4.68 -9.32 8.87
CA LYS A 35 5.05 -10.41 7.95
C LYS A 35 6.12 -11.33 8.54
N ASN A 36 7.13 -10.74 9.16
CA ASN A 36 8.21 -11.50 9.79
C ASN A 36 7.80 -12.18 11.11
N ILE A 37 6.73 -11.72 11.78
CA ILE A 37 6.17 -12.41 12.95
C ILE A 37 5.34 -13.62 12.52
N PHE A 38 4.44 -13.43 11.56
CA PHE A 38 3.47 -14.47 11.20
C PHE A 38 4.05 -15.50 10.22
N MET A 39 4.98 -15.09 9.37
CA MET A 39 5.63 -15.93 8.37
C MET A 39 4.63 -16.77 7.54
N ASP A 40 3.46 -16.20 7.30
CA ASP A 40 2.35 -16.88 6.64
C ASP A 40 2.75 -17.27 5.20
N PRO A 41 2.73 -18.55 4.83
CA PRO A 41 3.14 -18.99 3.51
C PRO A 41 2.14 -18.52 2.45
N ARG A 42 2.64 -18.25 1.25
CA ARG A 42 1.78 -17.90 0.11
C ARG A 42 0.93 -19.10 -0.33
N PRO A 43 -0.28 -18.87 -0.86
CA PRO A 43 -1.08 -19.94 -1.44
C PRO A 43 -0.40 -20.54 -2.67
N ALA A 44 -0.72 -21.79 -3.01
CA ALA A 44 -0.15 -22.49 -4.18
C ALA A 44 -0.39 -21.76 -5.51
N THR A 45 -1.44 -20.93 -5.59
CA THR A 45 -1.72 -20.06 -6.75
C THR A 45 -0.66 -18.97 -6.97
N ASN A 46 0.27 -18.77 -6.04
CA ASN A 46 1.41 -17.85 -6.16
C ASN A 46 2.64 -18.52 -6.80
N ILE A 47 2.54 -19.79 -7.20
CA ILE A 47 3.63 -20.54 -7.84
C ILE A 47 3.44 -20.46 -9.36
N ASP A 48 4.48 -20.01 -10.06
CA ASP A 48 4.56 -19.97 -11.51
C ASP A 48 5.90 -20.60 -11.95
N PRO A 49 5.88 -21.66 -12.80
CA PRO A 49 7.10 -22.25 -13.36
C PRO A 49 8.01 -21.25 -14.08
N GLY A 50 7.46 -20.16 -14.63
CA GLY A 50 8.22 -19.10 -15.28
C GLY A 50 9.09 -18.26 -14.33
N GLU A 51 8.79 -18.30 -13.03
CA GLU A 51 9.50 -17.53 -11.99
C GLU A 51 10.60 -18.35 -11.29
N VAL A 52 10.82 -19.61 -11.71
CA VAL A 52 11.83 -20.49 -11.12
C VAL A 52 13.24 -20.00 -11.49
N THR A 53 14.03 -19.66 -10.47
CA THR A 53 15.44 -19.29 -10.61
C THR A 53 16.28 -19.98 -9.53
N LEU A 54 17.62 -19.85 -9.60
CA LEU A 54 18.50 -20.36 -8.53
C LEU A 54 18.17 -19.73 -7.16
N GLU A 55 17.72 -18.47 -7.14
CA GLU A 55 17.38 -17.72 -5.93
C GLU A 55 15.89 -17.90 -5.53
N ASN A 56 15.04 -18.36 -6.46
CA ASN A 56 13.61 -18.63 -6.25
C ASN A 56 13.25 -20.04 -6.75
N PRO A 57 13.75 -21.12 -6.11
CA PRO A 57 13.54 -22.48 -6.58
C PRO A 57 12.08 -22.93 -6.49
N ALA A 58 11.28 -22.25 -5.64
CA ALA A 58 9.85 -22.51 -5.49
C ALA A 58 8.98 -21.83 -6.56
N GLY A 59 9.56 -21.00 -7.45
CA GLY A 59 8.83 -20.29 -8.50
C GLY A 59 7.78 -19.34 -7.96
N LEU A 60 8.03 -18.69 -6.82
CA LEU A 60 7.06 -17.77 -6.22
C LEU A 60 7.02 -16.46 -7.00
N VAL A 61 5.84 -16.07 -7.49
CA VAL A 61 5.60 -14.75 -8.12
C VAL A 61 5.88 -13.61 -7.14
N TRP A 62 5.51 -13.81 -5.88
CA TRP A 62 5.82 -12.90 -4.78
C TRP A 62 6.57 -13.64 -3.68
N THR A 63 7.79 -13.21 -3.39
CA THR A 63 8.71 -13.88 -2.45
C THR A 63 8.48 -13.51 -0.99
N SER A 64 7.77 -12.41 -0.70
CA SER A 64 7.42 -12.03 0.68
C SER A 64 6.26 -12.87 1.24
N TYR A 65 6.20 -13.00 2.57
CA TYR A 65 5.11 -13.69 3.28
C TYR A 65 3.71 -13.19 2.87
N GLY A 66 2.68 -14.01 3.03
CA GLY A 66 1.30 -13.72 2.63
C GLY A 66 0.65 -12.66 3.50
N PHE A 67 0.51 -12.95 4.79
CA PHE A 67 -0.13 -12.09 5.77
C PHE A 67 0.83 -11.11 6.46
N PRO A 68 0.45 -9.84 6.68
CA PRO A 68 -0.73 -9.15 6.14
C PRO A 68 -0.54 -8.61 4.71
N SER A 69 -1.63 -8.35 3.99
CA SER A 69 -1.60 -7.82 2.62
C SER A 69 -1.06 -6.38 2.56
N ASN A 70 0.02 -6.17 1.80
CA ASN A 70 0.59 -4.84 1.56
C ASN A 70 -0.38 -3.91 0.79
N HIS A 71 -1.13 -4.46 -0.18
CA HIS A 71 -2.12 -3.68 -0.94
C HIS A 71 -3.24 -3.17 -0.03
N THR A 72 -3.76 -4.04 0.84
CA THR A 72 -4.80 -3.65 1.79
C THR A 72 -4.30 -2.60 2.77
N GLN A 73 -3.09 -2.79 3.32
CA GLN A 73 -2.55 -1.88 4.32
C GLN A 73 -2.22 -0.50 3.74
N SER A 74 -1.58 -0.46 2.57
CA SER A 74 -1.28 0.81 1.88
C SER A 74 -2.55 1.54 1.41
N ALA A 75 -3.59 0.80 1.00
CA ALA A 75 -4.90 1.38 0.69
C ALA A 75 -5.54 2.03 1.93
N ILE A 76 -5.55 1.34 3.07
CA ILE A 76 -6.08 1.90 4.33
C ILE A 76 -5.23 3.08 4.80
N ALA A 77 -3.90 3.00 4.75
CA ALA A 77 -3.02 4.11 5.13
C ALA A 77 -3.29 5.36 4.27
N THR A 78 -3.46 5.18 2.96
CA THR A 78 -3.75 6.28 2.04
C THR A 78 -5.15 6.83 2.20
N TRP A 79 -6.16 6.00 1.95
CA TRP A 79 -7.56 6.42 1.89
C TRP A 79 -8.15 6.66 3.27
N GLY A 80 -7.67 5.95 4.30
CA GLY A 80 -8.03 6.23 5.69
C GLY A 80 -7.52 7.59 6.13
N TYR A 81 -6.27 7.95 5.80
CA TYR A 81 -5.74 9.28 6.11
C TYR A 81 -6.49 10.39 5.34
N ILE A 82 -6.68 10.24 4.04
CA ILE A 82 -7.43 11.21 3.21
C ILE A 82 -8.88 11.32 3.72
N GLY A 83 -9.55 10.19 3.91
CA GLY A 83 -10.93 10.11 4.41
C GLY A 83 -11.09 10.76 5.79
N TYR A 84 -10.14 10.56 6.70
CA TYR A 84 -10.16 11.17 8.02
C TYR A 84 -10.05 12.71 7.95
N ASN A 85 -9.16 13.24 7.11
CA ASN A 85 -8.96 14.67 6.94
C ASN A 85 -10.13 15.34 6.20
N PHE A 86 -10.72 14.65 5.22
CA PHE A 86 -11.85 15.15 4.43
C PHE A 86 -13.20 14.59 4.90
N ARG A 87 -13.32 14.13 6.15
CA ARG A 87 -14.52 13.44 6.68
C ARG A 87 -15.82 14.25 6.62
N LYS A 88 -15.74 15.58 6.56
CA LYS A 88 -16.90 16.48 6.39
C LYS A 88 -17.22 16.78 4.92
N ARG A 89 -16.37 16.33 4.00
CA ARG A 89 -16.44 16.54 2.55
C ARG A 89 -16.13 15.24 1.81
N LEU A 90 -16.82 14.15 2.17
CA LEU A 90 -16.56 12.81 1.64
C LEU A 90 -16.66 12.72 0.11
N TYR A 91 -17.46 13.59 -0.51
CA TYR A 91 -17.53 13.70 -1.97
C TYR A 91 -16.15 13.97 -2.61
N ILE A 92 -15.26 14.72 -1.94
CA ILE A 92 -13.88 14.94 -2.41
C ILE A 92 -13.11 13.62 -2.45
N VAL A 93 -13.27 12.79 -1.42
CA VAL A 93 -12.58 11.48 -1.33
C VAL A 93 -13.09 10.55 -2.42
N ILE A 94 -14.40 10.54 -2.67
CA ILE A 94 -15.02 9.73 -3.73
C ILE A 94 -14.52 10.17 -5.11
N ILE A 95 -14.52 11.48 -5.40
CA ILE A 95 -14.04 12.02 -6.68
C ILE A 95 -12.56 11.68 -6.89
N LEU A 96 -11.72 11.87 -5.87
CA LEU A 96 -10.30 11.48 -5.94
C LEU A 96 -10.14 9.98 -6.18
N GLY A 97 -10.98 9.15 -5.55
CA GLY A 97 -11.03 7.71 -5.79
C GLY A 97 -11.33 7.41 -7.26
N ILE A 98 -12.38 7.99 -7.82
CA ILE A 98 -12.76 7.79 -9.23
C ILE A 98 -11.62 8.22 -10.17
N ILE A 99 -11.06 9.41 -9.96
CA ILE A 99 -9.95 9.93 -10.78
C ILE A 99 -8.72 9.01 -10.75
N MET A 100 -8.46 8.34 -9.62
CA MET A 100 -7.32 7.43 -9.49
C MET A 100 -7.49 6.09 -10.24
N PHE A 101 -8.72 5.68 -10.54
CA PHE A 101 -9.03 4.42 -11.24
C PHE A 101 -9.41 4.60 -12.71
N LEU A 102 -9.55 5.85 -13.17
CA LEU A 102 -9.65 6.24 -14.58
C LEU A 102 -8.26 6.43 -15.18
#